data_AF-A0A7H4M3Q0-F1
#
_entry.id   AF-A0A7H4M3Q0-F1
#
_cell.length_a   1.000
_cell.length_b   1.000
_cell.length_c   1.000
_cell.angle_alpha   90.00
_cell.angle_beta   90.00
_cell.angle_gamma   90.00
#
_symmetry.space_group_name_H-M   'P 1'
#
loop_
_entity.id
_entity.type
_entity.pdbx_description
1 polymer ?
#
loop_
_entity_poly.entity_id
_entity_poly.type
_entity_poly.pdbx_seq_one_letter_code
_entity_poly.pdbx_strand_id
1 'polypeptide(L)'
;MPIVLDFAPGLIVGFVCGQIHTGFIGGMLGGFLVGYTVLALKHYIRLPKSMQGLMPIMVLPVLSTIISGLLMMTLIGKPIAWLQDALIHMLESMQGGSRFLLGAILGAMATFDFGGPVNKTMSLFADGLLVSGVYGPEAVKFVGSIIPPFGITLSFLLTRHKYTRAEREALKAAFPMGICMITEGVIPIAARDLLRVVGSCVVASAVAGGLIMTWGVESPVPHGGMFVVPLFTHPLLFCLSLAIGTVICGVMLSLWKKPVTERDEEFDELNDQKLKDDEITFTLE
;
A
#
# COMPACT_ATOMS: atom_id res chain seq x y z
N MET A 1 28.43 -4.09 10.62
CA MET A 1 27.60 -3.68 9.46
C MET A 1 28.00 -4.48 8.21
N PRO A 2 27.27 -5.55 7.84
CA PRO A 2 27.45 -6.22 6.55
C PRO A 2 26.21 -6.16 5.63
N ILE A 3 25.22 -5.30 5.92
CA ILE A 3 23.93 -5.30 5.21
C ILE A 3 24.02 -4.68 3.80
N VAL A 4 25.04 -3.84 3.54
CA VAL A 4 25.12 -3.04 2.31
C VAL A 4 25.67 -3.85 1.10
N LEU A 5 26.42 -4.93 1.33
CA LEU A 5 27.04 -5.72 0.25
C LEU A 5 26.11 -6.78 -0.37
N ASP A 6 25.07 -7.22 0.34
CA ASP A 6 24.09 -8.19 -0.17
C ASP A 6 23.01 -7.54 -1.07
N PHE A 7 23.05 -6.22 -1.27
CA PHE A 7 22.12 -5.52 -2.17
C PHE A 7 22.43 -5.79 -3.64
N ALA A 8 23.72 -5.92 -3.99
CA ALA A 8 24.17 -6.17 -5.35
C ALA A 8 23.61 -7.47 -5.97
N PRO A 9 23.68 -8.66 -5.33
CA PRO A 9 23.09 -9.87 -5.88
C PRO A 9 21.57 -9.75 -6.06
N GLY A 10 20.87 -9.10 -5.13
CA GLY A 10 19.43 -8.86 -5.23
C GLY A 10 19.08 -7.99 -6.44
N LEU A 11 19.83 -6.91 -6.67
CA LEU A 11 19.62 -6.01 -7.81
C LEU A 11 19.93 -6.72 -9.14
N ILE A 12 21.02 -7.49 -9.21
CA ILE A 12 21.39 -8.25 -10.42
C ILE A 12 20.30 -9.30 -10.74
N VAL A 13 19.85 -10.07 -9.75
CA VAL A 13 18.78 -11.06 -9.98
C VAL A 13 17.46 -10.36 -10.33
N GLY A 14 17.15 -9.22 -9.71
CA GLY A 14 15.99 -8.40 -10.10
C GLY A 14 16.07 -7.92 -11.55
N PHE A 15 17.25 -7.49 -12.01
CA PHE A 15 17.48 -7.15 -13.42
C PHE A 15 17.30 -8.35 -14.34
N VAL A 16 17.84 -9.52 -13.96
CA VAL A 16 17.63 -10.78 -14.70
C VAL A 16 16.14 -11.10 -14.80
N CYS A 17 15.38 -10.98 -13.71
CA CYS A 17 13.92 -11.21 -13.68
C CYS A 17 13.17 -10.36 -14.70
N GLY A 18 13.62 -9.11 -14.92
CA GLY A 18 13.10 -8.22 -15.96
C GLY A 18 13.42 -8.71 -17.38
N GLN A 19 14.62 -9.28 -17.61
CA GLN A 19 15.02 -9.82 -18.91
C GLN A 19 14.28 -11.11 -19.27
N ILE A 20 13.96 -11.96 -18.30
CA ILE A 20 13.23 -13.21 -18.50
C ILE A 20 11.71 -13.04 -18.42
N HIS A 21 11.20 -11.80 -18.39
CA HIS A 21 9.78 -11.45 -18.34
C HIS A 21 9.00 -12.10 -17.19
N THR A 22 9.67 -12.37 -16.07
CA THR A 22 9.00 -12.91 -14.87
C THR A 22 8.21 -11.85 -14.07
N GLY A 23 8.29 -10.59 -14.48
CA GLY A 23 7.57 -9.47 -13.88
C GLY A 23 7.89 -9.28 -12.39
N PHE A 24 6.95 -8.66 -11.68
CA PHE A 24 7.12 -8.37 -10.25
C PHE A 24 7.14 -9.65 -9.39
N ILE A 25 6.39 -10.70 -9.78
CA ILE A 25 6.35 -11.98 -9.07
C ILE A 25 7.74 -12.62 -9.06
N GLY A 26 8.41 -12.62 -10.21
CA GLY A 26 9.80 -13.06 -10.34
C GLY A 26 10.74 -12.22 -9.50
N GLY A 27 10.61 -10.90 -9.52
CA GLY A 27 11.43 -10.00 -8.70
C GLY A 27 11.29 -10.30 -7.19
N MET A 28 10.06 -10.49 -6.70
CA MET A 28 9.80 -10.79 -5.29
C MET A 28 10.37 -12.14 -4.88
N LEU A 29 10.06 -13.21 -5.63
CA LEU A 29 10.58 -14.55 -5.37
C LEU A 29 12.10 -14.62 -5.54
N GLY A 30 12.65 -13.86 -6.48
CA GLY A 30 14.09 -13.72 -6.72
C GLY A 30 14.82 -13.07 -5.57
N GLY A 31 14.24 -12.03 -4.97
CA GLY A 31 14.76 -11.41 -3.75
C GLY A 31 14.85 -12.40 -2.59
N PHE A 32 13.77 -13.16 -2.35
CA PHE A 32 13.78 -14.22 -1.33
C PHE A 32 14.80 -15.32 -1.65
N LEU A 33 14.86 -15.77 -2.91
CA LEU A 33 15.81 -16.79 -3.35
C LEU A 33 17.26 -16.35 -3.09
N VAL A 34 17.60 -15.11 -3.42
CA VAL A 34 18.93 -14.53 -3.13
C VAL A 34 19.20 -14.53 -1.63
N GLY A 35 18.25 -14.03 -0.82
CA GLY A 35 18.39 -13.97 0.63
C GLY A 35 18.63 -15.35 1.27
N TYR A 36 17.85 -16.36 0.87
CA TYR A 36 18.05 -17.73 1.35
C TYR A 36 19.36 -18.35 0.84
N THR A 37 19.76 -18.05 -0.39
CA THR A 37 21.04 -18.53 -0.95
C THR A 37 22.22 -17.93 -0.20
N VAL A 38 22.20 -16.63 0.12
CA VAL A 38 23.23 -15.99 0.96
C VAL A 38 23.28 -16.63 2.35
N LEU A 39 22.13 -16.88 2.97
CA LEU A 39 22.06 -17.53 4.29
C LEU A 39 22.65 -18.95 4.26
N ALA A 40 22.32 -19.74 3.24
CA ALA A 40 22.87 -21.08 3.04
C ALA A 40 24.39 -21.02 2.82
N LEU A 41 24.88 -20.16 1.93
CA LEU A 41 26.31 -20.00 1.66
C LEU A 41 27.09 -19.60 2.92
N LYS A 42 26.54 -18.69 3.72
CA LYS A 42 27.13 -18.28 5.01
C LYS A 42 27.20 -19.43 6.01
N HIS A 43 26.23 -20.36 5.98
CA HIS A 43 26.20 -21.51 6.86
C HIS A 43 27.19 -22.62 6.44
N TYR A 44 27.27 -22.91 5.13
CA TYR A 44 28.06 -24.01 4.59
C TYR A 44 29.52 -23.65 4.30
N ILE A 45 29.83 -22.41 3.92
CA ILE A 45 31.20 -21.99 3.57
C ILE A 45 31.93 -21.51 4.82
N ARG A 46 32.93 -22.28 5.26
CA ARG A 46 33.85 -21.88 6.34
C ARG A 46 35.21 -21.52 5.74
N LEU A 47 35.56 -20.23 5.78
CA LEU A 47 36.87 -19.74 5.35
C LEU A 47 37.87 -19.70 6.52
N PRO A 48 39.17 -19.95 6.27
CA PRO A 48 40.22 -19.77 7.27
C PRO A 48 40.31 -18.32 7.74
N LYS A 49 40.84 -18.09 8.96
CA LYS A 49 40.88 -16.75 9.62
C LYS A 49 41.48 -15.65 8.73
N SER A 50 42.46 -15.98 7.88
CA SER A 50 43.10 -15.06 6.94
C SER A 50 42.19 -14.58 5.81
N MET A 51 41.13 -15.32 5.48
CA MET A 51 40.24 -15.06 4.33
C MET A 51 38.83 -14.65 4.74
N GLN A 52 38.55 -14.46 6.03
CA GLN A 52 37.22 -14.10 6.50
C GLN A 52 36.73 -12.75 5.96
N GLY A 53 37.66 -11.82 5.67
CA GLY A 53 37.33 -10.54 5.04
C GLY A 53 36.79 -10.66 3.61
N LEU A 54 37.17 -11.70 2.87
CA LEU A 54 36.69 -11.94 1.50
C LEU A 54 35.25 -12.47 1.45
N MET A 55 34.74 -13.01 2.57
CA MET A 55 33.43 -13.64 2.63
C MET A 55 32.29 -12.68 2.24
N PRO A 56 32.10 -11.53 2.93
CA PRO A 56 31.03 -10.59 2.57
C PRO A 56 31.35 -9.73 1.34
N ILE A 57 32.63 -9.58 0.97
CA ILE A 57 33.04 -8.67 -0.12
C ILE A 57 32.91 -9.35 -1.48
N MET A 58 33.24 -10.64 -1.58
CA MET A 58 33.37 -11.32 -2.87
C MET A 58 32.62 -12.64 -2.90
N VAL A 59 32.83 -13.51 -1.89
CA VAL A 59 32.33 -14.89 -1.94
C VAL A 59 30.80 -14.92 -1.92
N LEU A 60 30.18 -14.24 -0.95
CA LEU A 60 28.73 -14.22 -0.82
C LEU A 60 28.05 -13.50 -2.01
N PRO A 61 28.44 -12.27 -2.41
CA PRO A 61 27.80 -11.60 -3.55
C PRO A 61 27.95 -12.37 -4.86
N VAL A 62 29.14 -12.91 -5.18
CA VAL A 62 29.38 -13.60 -6.45
C VAL A 62 28.65 -14.94 -6.50
N LEU A 63 28.80 -15.79 -5.48
CA LEU A 63 28.17 -17.11 -5.50
C LEU A 63 26.65 -17.01 -5.39
N SER A 64 26.12 -16.10 -4.57
CA SER A 64 24.65 -15.91 -4.47
C SER A 64 24.07 -15.40 -5.78
N THR A 65 24.74 -14.48 -6.48
CA THR A 65 24.31 -14.00 -7.81
C THR A 65 24.32 -15.14 -8.82
N ILE A 66 25.40 -15.92 -8.91
CA ILE A 66 25.53 -17.02 -9.87
C ILE A 66 24.45 -18.07 -9.61
N ILE A 67 24.33 -18.55 -8.37
CA ILE A 67 23.39 -19.63 -8.03
C ILE A 67 21.96 -19.16 -8.24
N SER A 68 21.58 -18.01 -7.66
CA SER A 68 20.20 -17.52 -7.73
C SER A 68 19.81 -17.08 -9.14
N GLY A 69 20.73 -16.43 -9.86
CA GLY A 69 20.54 -16.05 -11.25
C GLY A 69 20.38 -17.26 -12.17
N LEU A 70 21.24 -18.27 -12.03
CA LEU A 70 21.13 -19.51 -12.83
C LEU A 70 19.83 -20.26 -12.53
N LEU A 71 19.44 -20.37 -11.26
CA LEU A 71 18.17 -20.99 -10.86
C LEU A 71 16.96 -20.25 -11.45
N MET A 72 16.98 -18.92 -11.40
CA MET A 72 15.95 -18.10 -12.04
C MET A 72 15.92 -18.27 -13.55
N MET A 73 17.06 -18.31 -14.23
CA MET A 73 17.09 -18.45 -15.69
C MET A 73 16.68 -19.85 -16.18
N THR A 74 16.94 -20.91 -15.41
CA THR A 74 16.81 -22.29 -15.89
C THR A 74 15.56 -23.01 -15.38
N LEU A 75 15.31 -22.98 -14.06
CA LEU A 75 14.31 -23.83 -13.42
C LEU A 75 13.07 -23.05 -13.00
N ILE A 76 13.26 -21.87 -12.42
CA ILE A 76 12.19 -21.13 -11.71
C ILE A 76 11.55 -20.05 -12.60
N GLY A 77 12.30 -19.44 -13.50
CA GLY A 77 11.82 -18.29 -14.28
C GLY A 77 10.71 -18.65 -15.27
N LYS A 78 10.83 -19.75 -16.01
CA LYS A 78 9.82 -20.16 -17.00
C LYS A 78 8.40 -20.32 -16.42
N PRO A 79 8.19 -21.07 -15.31
CA PRO A 79 6.85 -21.18 -14.74
C PRO A 79 6.33 -19.86 -14.17
N ILE A 80 7.21 -19.00 -13.63
CA ILE A 80 6.81 -17.69 -13.12
C ILE A 80 6.43 -16.74 -14.26
N ALA A 81 7.20 -16.70 -15.35
CA ALA A 81 6.89 -15.89 -16.52
C ALA A 81 5.54 -16.31 -17.12
N TRP A 82 5.30 -17.61 -17.25
CA TRP A 82 4.00 -18.12 -17.68
C TRP A 82 2.86 -17.68 -16.75
N LEU A 83 3.06 -17.73 -15.43
CA LEU A 83 2.07 -17.27 -14.46
C LEU A 83 1.82 -15.76 -14.58
N GLN A 84 2.88 -14.96 -14.73
CA GLN A 84 2.80 -13.52 -14.92
C GLN A 84 2.01 -13.18 -16.19
N ASP A 85 2.33 -13.83 -17.31
CA ASP A 85 1.64 -13.65 -18.59
C ASP A 85 0.18 -14.07 -18.47
N ALA A 86 -0.12 -15.21 -17.84
CA ALA A 86 -1.49 -15.66 -17.62
C ALA A 86 -2.30 -14.66 -16.80
N LEU A 87 -1.68 -14.04 -15.79
CA LEU A 87 -2.30 -13.02 -14.95
C LEU A 87 -2.58 -11.74 -15.75
N ILE A 88 -1.62 -11.26 -16.54
CA ILE A 88 -1.81 -10.09 -17.42
C ILE A 88 -2.90 -10.35 -18.46
N HIS A 89 -2.87 -11.50 -19.14
CA HIS A 89 -3.90 -11.89 -20.10
C HIS A 89 -5.27 -11.98 -19.45
N MET A 90 -5.36 -12.53 -18.23
CA MET A 90 -6.60 -12.54 -17.46
C MET A 90 -7.11 -11.11 -17.27
N LEU A 91 -6.27 -10.18 -16.78
CA LEU A 91 -6.64 -8.78 -16.54
C LEU A 91 -7.09 -8.06 -17.82
N GLU A 92 -6.36 -8.24 -18.91
CA GLU A 92 -6.67 -7.61 -20.20
C GLU A 92 -7.97 -8.15 -20.80
N SER A 93 -8.21 -9.45 -20.67
CA SER A 93 -9.42 -10.14 -21.18
C SER A 93 -10.70 -9.77 -20.42
N MET A 94 -10.59 -9.15 -19.24
CA MET A 94 -11.76 -8.74 -18.45
C MET A 94 -12.57 -7.70 -19.20
N GLN A 95 -13.90 -7.74 -19.10
CA GLN A 95 -14.79 -6.77 -19.70
C GLN A 95 -15.90 -6.40 -18.71
N GLY A 96 -16.32 -5.13 -18.73
CA GLY A 96 -17.46 -4.63 -17.98
C GLY A 96 -17.44 -5.04 -16.50
N GLY A 97 -18.38 -5.90 -16.10
CA GLY A 97 -18.63 -6.27 -14.71
C GLY A 97 -17.47 -6.98 -14.00
N SER A 98 -16.61 -7.72 -14.73
CA SER A 98 -15.46 -8.36 -14.09
C SER A 98 -14.39 -7.32 -13.71
N ARG A 99 -14.15 -6.31 -14.57
CA ARG A 99 -13.27 -5.17 -14.24
C ARG A 99 -13.79 -4.40 -13.03
N PHE A 100 -15.11 -4.19 -12.94
CA PHE A 100 -15.72 -3.58 -11.77
C PHE A 100 -15.42 -4.38 -10.50
N LEU A 101 -15.66 -5.69 -10.52
CA LEU A 101 -15.46 -6.55 -9.36
C LEU A 101 -14.00 -6.55 -8.89
N LEU A 102 -13.05 -6.64 -9.82
CA LEU A 102 -11.63 -6.56 -9.47
C LEU A 102 -11.27 -5.21 -8.86
N GLY A 103 -11.70 -4.11 -9.49
CA GLY A 103 -11.48 -2.77 -8.95
C GLY A 103 -12.10 -2.60 -7.57
N ALA A 104 -13.26 -3.22 -7.33
CA ALA A 104 -13.93 -3.20 -6.05
C ALA A 104 -13.16 -3.97 -4.97
N ILE A 105 -12.61 -5.13 -5.30
CA ILE A 105 -11.76 -5.90 -4.37
C ILE A 105 -10.49 -5.11 -4.05
N LEU A 106 -9.81 -4.56 -5.05
CA LEU A 106 -8.59 -3.77 -4.87
C LEU A 106 -8.86 -2.50 -4.03
N GLY A 107 -9.94 -1.78 -4.33
CA GLY A 107 -10.36 -0.62 -3.56
C GLY A 107 -10.72 -0.95 -2.12
N ALA A 108 -11.41 -2.08 -1.89
CA ALA A 108 -11.70 -2.57 -0.54
C ALA A 108 -10.42 -2.87 0.26
N MET A 109 -9.46 -3.56 -0.35
CA MET A 109 -8.17 -3.89 0.27
C MET A 109 -7.36 -2.64 0.60
N ALA A 110 -7.42 -1.60 -0.23
CA ALA A 110 -6.69 -0.34 -0.03
C ALA A 110 -7.03 0.34 1.30
N THR A 111 -8.30 0.28 1.70
CA THR A 111 -8.80 1.02 2.88
C THR A 111 -9.06 0.16 4.10
N PHE A 112 -8.79 -1.14 4.02
CA PHE A 112 -9.17 -2.07 5.07
C PHE A 112 -8.47 -1.77 6.41
N ASP A 113 -7.21 -1.35 6.36
CA ASP A 113 -6.36 -1.16 7.55
C ASP A 113 -5.55 0.15 7.53
N PHE A 114 -5.98 1.14 6.73
CA PHE A 114 -5.41 2.50 6.66
C PHE A 114 -3.87 2.59 6.56
N GLY A 115 -3.23 1.63 5.90
CA GLY A 115 -1.76 1.58 5.79
C GLY A 115 -1.12 0.29 6.32
N GLY A 116 -1.92 -0.62 6.87
CA GLY A 116 -1.47 -1.91 7.38
C GLY A 116 -1.14 -2.97 6.29
N PRO A 117 -1.00 -4.24 6.69
CA PRO A 117 -0.57 -5.34 5.81
C PRO A 117 -1.44 -5.55 4.57
N VAL A 118 -2.77 -5.38 4.67
CA VAL A 118 -3.71 -5.59 3.55
C VAL A 118 -3.53 -4.49 2.52
N ASN A 119 -3.47 -3.22 2.95
CA ASN A 119 -3.21 -2.11 2.04
C ASN A 119 -1.83 -2.22 1.38
N LYS A 120 -0.79 -2.61 2.13
CA LYS A 120 0.55 -2.79 1.56
C LYS A 120 0.61 -3.95 0.56
N THR A 121 -0.16 -5.02 0.79
CA THR A 121 -0.27 -6.14 -0.15
C THR A 121 -0.91 -5.69 -1.47
N MET A 122 -2.01 -4.93 -1.40
CA MET A 122 -2.65 -4.38 -2.59
C MET A 122 -1.75 -3.37 -3.32
N SER A 123 -1.07 -2.51 -2.56
CA SER A 123 -0.14 -1.52 -3.12
C SER A 123 1.02 -2.20 -3.86
N LEU A 124 1.60 -3.24 -3.28
CA LEU A 124 2.66 -4.04 -3.90
C LEU A 124 2.18 -4.75 -5.18
N PHE A 125 0.94 -5.23 -5.19
CA PHE A 125 0.31 -5.80 -6.38
C PHE A 125 0.13 -4.75 -7.49
N ALA A 126 -0.36 -3.55 -7.14
CA ALA A 126 -0.53 -2.44 -8.09
C ALA A 126 0.82 -1.95 -8.66
N ASP A 127 1.81 -1.71 -7.80
CA ASP A 127 3.17 -1.31 -8.20
C ASP A 127 3.83 -2.39 -9.07
N GLY A 128 3.58 -3.66 -8.77
CA GLY A 128 4.09 -4.78 -9.57
C GLY A 128 3.50 -4.86 -10.98
N LEU A 129 2.22 -4.56 -11.10
CA LEU A 129 1.51 -4.48 -12.38
C LEU A 129 1.91 -3.23 -13.19
N LEU A 130 2.17 -2.11 -12.52
CA LEU A 130 2.71 -0.88 -13.12
C LEU A 130 4.03 -1.15 -13.87
N VAL A 131 4.95 -1.90 -13.25
CA VAL A 131 6.22 -2.32 -13.90
C VAL A 131 5.97 -3.20 -15.13
N SER A 132 4.86 -3.94 -15.14
CA SER A 132 4.46 -4.83 -16.23
C SER A 132 3.60 -4.13 -17.30
N GLY A 133 3.40 -2.81 -17.19
CA GLY A 133 2.62 -2.02 -18.16
C GLY A 133 1.11 -1.99 -17.93
N VAL A 134 0.62 -2.52 -16.80
CA VAL A 134 -0.80 -2.52 -16.45
C VAL A 134 -1.07 -1.44 -15.39
N TYR A 135 -1.70 -0.34 -15.83
CA TYR A 135 -1.80 0.91 -15.05
C TYR A 135 -3.13 1.12 -14.31
N GLY A 136 -4.15 0.30 -14.58
CA GLY A 136 -5.48 0.43 -13.97
C GLY A 136 -5.49 0.25 -12.44
N PRO A 137 -4.91 -0.84 -11.89
CA PRO A 137 -4.82 -1.09 -10.45
C PRO A 137 -4.13 0.04 -9.68
N GLU A 138 -3.18 0.72 -10.32
CA GLU A 138 -2.46 1.85 -9.74
C GLU A 138 -3.40 3.05 -9.52
N ALA A 139 -4.30 3.34 -10.46
CA ALA A 139 -5.33 4.36 -10.25
C ALA A 139 -6.31 4.01 -9.10
N VAL A 140 -6.60 2.72 -8.89
CA VAL A 140 -7.42 2.26 -7.76
C VAL A 140 -6.72 2.51 -6.42
N LYS A 141 -5.40 2.33 -6.35
CA LYS A 141 -4.60 2.62 -5.15
C LYS A 141 -4.78 4.07 -4.72
N PHE A 142 -4.74 5.01 -5.67
CA PHE A 142 -4.91 6.44 -5.38
C PHE A 142 -6.26 6.76 -4.73
N VAL A 143 -7.38 6.27 -5.28
CA VAL A 143 -8.69 6.54 -4.65
C VAL A 143 -8.82 5.89 -3.29
N GLY A 144 -8.30 4.68 -3.12
CA GLY A 144 -8.28 4.00 -1.83
C GLY A 144 -7.56 4.84 -0.76
N SER A 145 -6.48 5.52 -1.12
CA SER A 145 -5.77 6.35 -0.15
C SER A 145 -6.39 7.72 0.11
N ILE A 146 -7.12 8.30 -0.86
CA ILE A 146 -7.68 9.65 -0.74
C ILE A 146 -9.10 9.63 -0.14
N ILE A 147 -9.89 8.58 -0.41
CA ILE A 147 -11.29 8.47 0.04
C ILE A 147 -11.43 8.53 1.57
N PRO A 148 -10.63 7.82 2.40
CA PRO A 148 -10.80 7.87 3.86
C PRO A 148 -10.72 9.28 4.45
N PRO A 149 -9.63 10.05 4.24
CA PRO A 149 -9.55 11.41 4.80
C PRO A 149 -10.61 12.34 4.21
N PHE A 150 -10.92 12.24 2.92
CA PHE A 150 -11.94 13.09 2.28
C PHE A 150 -13.36 12.76 2.75
N GLY A 151 -13.71 11.47 2.80
CA GLY A 151 -15.01 10.96 3.20
C GLY A 151 -15.31 11.23 4.67
N ILE A 152 -14.32 11.07 5.55
CA ILE A 152 -14.48 11.41 6.98
C ILE A 152 -14.60 12.91 7.15
N THR A 153 -13.86 13.71 6.38
CA THR A 153 -14.00 15.18 6.38
C THR A 153 -15.41 15.58 5.96
N LEU A 154 -15.95 14.97 4.91
CA LEU A 154 -17.32 15.21 4.48
C LEU A 154 -18.35 14.80 5.54
N SER A 155 -18.17 13.64 6.16
CA SER A 155 -19.02 13.17 7.26
C SER A 155 -19.00 14.12 8.45
N PHE A 156 -17.82 14.65 8.81
CA PHE A 156 -17.68 15.68 9.83
C PHE A 156 -18.44 16.97 9.47
N LEU A 157 -18.34 17.44 8.22
CA LEU A 157 -19.06 18.64 7.79
C LEU A 157 -20.58 18.46 7.87
N LEU A 158 -21.10 17.27 7.55
CA LEU A 158 -22.53 16.94 7.64
C LEU A 158 -23.00 16.71 9.08
N THR A 159 -22.18 16.09 9.93
CA THR A 159 -22.58 15.63 11.26
C THR A 159 -21.59 16.07 12.36
N ARG A 160 -21.28 17.37 12.42
CA ARG A 160 -20.31 17.96 13.36
C ARG A 160 -20.53 17.56 14.83
N HIS A 161 -21.78 17.38 15.26
CA HIS A 161 -22.17 16.98 16.61
C HIS A 161 -21.79 15.52 16.97
N LYS A 162 -21.36 14.71 15.99
CA LYS A 162 -20.94 13.31 16.19
C LYS A 162 -19.42 13.15 16.36
N TYR A 163 -18.67 14.24 16.36
CA TYR A 163 -17.22 14.25 16.47
C TYR A 163 -16.73 15.01 17.70
N THR A 164 -15.82 14.39 18.47
CA THR A 164 -15.19 14.97 19.67
C THR A 164 -14.24 16.12 19.32
N ARG A 165 -13.76 16.86 20.33
CA ARG A 165 -12.74 17.90 20.13
C ARG A 165 -11.43 17.33 19.58
N ALA A 166 -10.97 16.19 20.12
CA ALA A 166 -9.76 15.52 19.65
C ALA A 166 -9.89 15.07 18.20
N GLU A 167 -11.02 14.46 17.82
CA GLU A 167 -11.28 14.04 16.44
C GLU A 167 -11.30 15.25 15.47
N ARG A 168 -11.80 16.41 15.90
CA ARG A 168 -11.80 17.64 15.10
C ARG A 168 -10.40 18.18 14.85
N GLU A 169 -9.55 18.17 15.86
CA GLU A 169 -8.15 18.61 15.70
C GLU A 169 -7.37 17.64 14.81
N ALA A 170 -7.54 16.32 15.01
CA ALA A 170 -6.93 15.30 14.15
C ALA A 170 -7.36 15.46 12.68
N LEU A 171 -8.64 15.79 12.43
CA LEU A 171 -9.17 15.94 11.08
C LEU A 171 -8.55 17.12 10.32
N LYS A 172 -8.20 18.22 11.00
CA LYS A 172 -7.52 19.37 10.37
C LYS A 172 -6.17 18.98 9.76
N ALA A 173 -5.48 18.03 10.38
CA ALA A 173 -4.23 17.48 9.86
C ALA A 173 -4.48 16.34 8.85
N ALA A 174 -5.50 15.51 9.07
CA ALA A 174 -5.85 14.37 8.21
C ALA A 174 -6.23 14.79 6.78
N PHE A 175 -6.93 15.91 6.60
CA PHE A 175 -7.37 16.34 5.28
C PHE A 175 -6.20 16.69 4.34
N PRO A 176 -5.24 17.57 4.71
CA PRO A 176 -4.04 17.81 3.90
C PRO A 176 -3.20 16.55 3.68
N MET A 177 -3.08 15.67 4.69
CA MET A 177 -2.39 14.39 4.53
C MET A 177 -3.05 13.51 3.46
N GLY A 178 -4.38 13.50 3.39
CA GLY A 178 -5.12 12.82 2.33
C GLY A 178 -4.83 13.31 0.92
N ILE A 179 -4.62 14.62 0.74
CA ILE A 179 -4.22 15.19 -0.56
C ILE A 179 -2.89 14.59 -1.01
N CYS A 180 -1.98 14.32 -0.07
CA CYS A 180 -0.68 13.70 -0.30
C CYS A 180 -0.71 12.16 -0.33
N MET A 181 -1.90 11.53 -0.36
CA MET A 181 -2.07 10.08 -0.35
C MET A 181 -1.64 9.39 0.96
N ILE A 182 -1.68 10.11 2.09
CA ILE A 182 -1.35 9.58 3.41
C ILE A 182 -2.66 9.27 4.14
N THR A 183 -2.96 7.98 4.32
CA THR A 183 -4.18 7.49 4.99
C THR A 183 -4.06 7.42 6.50
N GLU A 184 -2.83 7.36 7.01
CA GLU A 184 -2.51 7.12 8.40
C GLU A 184 -3.04 8.22 9.32
N GLY A 185 -3.21 9.44 8.79
CA GLY A 185 -3.80 10.57 9.51
C GLY A 185 -5.24 10.33 9.99
N VAL A 186 -5.90 9.31 9.45
CA VAL A 186 -7.27 8.92 9.83
C VAL A 186 -7.30 7.98 11.04
N ILE A 187 -6.20 7.29 11.35
CA ILE A 187 -6.14 6.27 12.41
C ILE A 187 -6.63 6.79 13.77
N PRO A 188 -6.24 8.00 14.24
CA PRO A 188 -6.73 8.53 15.51
C PRO A 188 -8.26 8.70 15.55
N ILE A 189 -8.86 9.04 14.40
CA ILE A 189 -10.32 9.21 14.27
C ILE A 189 -11.01 7.85 14.17
N ALA A 190 -10.38 6.89 13.50
CA ALA A 190 -10.89 5.54 13.37
C ALA A 190 -10.81 4.74 14.68
N ALA A 191 -9.87 5.05 15.57
CA ALA A 191 -9.65 4.31 16.82
C ALA A 191 -10.91 4.24 17.72
N ARG A 192 -11.74 5.28 17.70
CA ARG A 192 -12.98 5.34 18.50
C ARG A 192 -14.13 4.49 17.93
N ASP A 193 -14.27 4.43 16.60
CA ASP A 193 -15.36 3.70 15.93
C ASP A 193 -14.84 2.94 14.69
N LEU A 194 -13.88 2.05 14.92
CA LEU A 194 -13.09 1.39 13.88
C LEU A 194 -13.98 0.67 12.87
N LEU A 195 -14.96 -0.08 13.36
CA LEU A 195 -15.81 -0.93 12.53
C LEU A 195 -16.64 -0.10 11.53
N ARG A 196 -17.18 1.05 11.97
CA ARG A 196 -18.00 1.90 11.10
C ARG A 196 -17.18 2.77 10.17
N VAL A 197 -16.03 3.27 10.64
CA VAL A 197 -15.13 4.07 9.82
C VAL A 197 -14.51 3.21 8.72
N VAL A 198 -13.91 2.05 9.08
CA VAL A 198 -13.37 1.09 8.11
C VAL A 198 -14.47 0.59 7.18
N GLY A 199 -15.61 0.15 7.71
CA GLY A 199 -16.71 -0.35 6.89
C GLY A 199 -17.20 0.65 5.84
N SER A 200 -17.33 1.93 6.23
CA SER A 200 -17.74 2.99 5.30
C SER A 200 -16.67 3.30 4.25
N CYS A 201 -15.39 3.32 4.64
CA CYS A 201 -14.28 3.55 3.72
C CYS A 201 -14.12 2.39 2.73
N VAL A 202 -14.26 1.14 3.20
CA VAL A 202 -14.15 -0.08 2.38
C VAL A 202 -15.24 -0.12 1.32
N VAL A 203 -16.51 0.12 1.70
CA VAL A 203 -17.62 0.13 0.74
C VAL A 203 -17.44 1.26 -0.29
N ALA A 204 -17.09 2.46 0.16
CA ALA A 204 -16.86 3.60 -0.72
C ALA A 204 -15.72 3.36 -1.72
N SER A 205 -14.58 2.84 -1.23
CA SER A 205 -13.40 2.58 -2.05
C SER A 205 -13.60 1.41 -2.99
N ALA A 206 -14.40 0.41 -2.60
CA ALA A 206 -14.81 -0.66 -3.49
C ALA A 206 -15.64 -0.12 -4.67
N VAL A 207 -16.63 0.75 -4.41
CA VAL A 207 -17.41 1.36 -5.49
C VAL A 207 -16.54 2.22 -6.39
N ALA A 208 -15.70 3.09 -5.82
CA ALA A 208 -14.82 3.97 -6.60
C ALA A 208 -13.76 3.21 -7.40
N GLY A 209 -13.15 2.18 -6.81
CA GLY A 209 -12.18 1.31 -7.48
C GLY A 209 -12.80 0.54 -8.64
N GLY A 210 -14.03 0.03 -8.46
CA GLY A 210 -14.78 -0.61 -9.54
C GLY A 210 -15.11 0.36 -10.68
N LEU A 211 -15.48 1.60 -10.37
CA LEU A 211 -15.70 2.64 -11.38
C LEU A 211 -14.42 2.99 -12.14
N ILE A 212 -13.28 3.10 -11.46
CA ILE A 212 -11.98 3.37 -12.10
C ILE A 212 -11.62 2.28 -13.11
N MET A 213 -11.74 1.00 -12.70
CA MET A 213 -11.40 -0.13 -13.57
C MET A 213 -12.38 -0.29 -14.74
N THR A 214 -13.64 0.09 -14.57
CA THR A 214 -14.64 0.05 -15.67
C THR A 214 -14.48 1.20 -16.65
N TRP A 215 -14.13 2.39 -16.17
CA TRP A 215 -13.88 3.57 -16.99
C TRP A 215 -12.50 3.59 -17.63
N GLY A 216 -11.63 2.62 -17.32
CA GLY A 216 -10.28 2.54 -17.89
C GLY A 216 -9.39 3.71 -17.46
N VAL A 217 -9.58 4.20 -16.24
CA VAL A 217 -8.71 5.23 -15.66
C VAL A 217 -7.40 4.57 -15.26
N GLU A 218 -6.29 5.11 -15.74
CA GLU A 218 -4.95 4.56 -15.56
C GLU A 218 -3.99 5.61 -15.01
N SER A 219 -3.08 5.19 -14.13
CA SER A 219 -2.02 6.02 -13.55
C SER A 219 -0.64 5.51 -13.97
N PRO A 220 0.19 6.34 -14.64
CA PRO A 220 1.57 5.97 -14.98
C PRO A 220 2.56 6.20 -13.82
N VAL A 221 2.10 6.76 -12.69
CA VAL A 221 2.95 7.14 -11.56
C VAL A 221 2.56 6.31 -10.33
N PRO A 222 3.53 5.80 -9.56
CA PRO A 222 3.24 4.95 -8.40
C PRO A 222 2.74 5.74 -7.18
N HIS A 223 3.15 7.00 -7.02
CA HIS A 223 2.84 7.82 -5.86
C HIS A 223 2.85 9.30 -6.24
N GLY A 224 2.09 10.13 -5.53
CA GLY A 224 2.10 11.58 -5.77
C GLY A 224 0.83 12.31 -5.33
N GLY A 225 -0.17 11.60 -4.80
CA GLY A 225 -1.41 12.18 -4.32
C GLY A 225 -2.20 12.91 -5.40
N MET A 226 -3.01 13.90 -4.98
CA MET A 226 -3.84 14.67 -5.90
C MET A 226 -3.04 15.51 -6.91
N PHE A 227 -1.75 15.73 -6.66
CA PHE A 227 -0.88 16.55 -7.53
C PHE A 227 -0.58 15.89 -8.88
N VAL A 228 -0.60 14.56 -8.93
CA VAL A 228 -0.30 13.80 -10.17
C VAL A 228 -1.55 13.39 -10.95
N VAL A 229 -2.75 13.70 -10.45
CA VAL A 229 -4.03 13.41 -11.13
C VAL A 229 -4.06 13.91 -12.58
N PRO A 230 -3.53 15.10 -12.94
CA PRO A 230 -3.50 15.54 -14.33
C PRO A 230 -2.70 14.65 -15.30
N LEU A 231 -1.83 13.77 -14.78
CA LEU A 231 -1.03 12.84 -15.59
C LEU A 231 -1.78 11.53 -15.93
N PHE A 232 -2.98 11.35 -15.39
CA PHE A 232 -3.78 10.13 -15.61
C PHE A 232 -4.39 10.15 -17.01
N THR A 233 -4.76 8.99 -17.54
CA THR A 233 -5.40 8.89 -18.87
C THR A 233 -6.73 9.66 -18.94
N HIS A 234 -7.55 9.53 -17.89
CA HIS A 234 -8.86 10.17 -17.77
C HIS A 234 -9.01 10.88 -16.41
N PRO A 235 -8.37 12.05 -16.22
CA PRO A 235 -8.30 12.72 -14.93
C PRO A 235 -9.68 13.19 -14.43
N LEU A 236 -10.58 13.56 -15.34
CA LEU A 236 -11.94 13.96 -14.97
C LEU A 236 -12.77 12.78 -14.44
N LEU A 237 -12.62 11.59 -15.04
CA LEU A 237 -13.31 10.37 -14.58
C LEU A 237 -12.72 9.89 -13.26
N PHE A 238 -11.42 10.05 -13.04
CA PHE A 238 -10.79 9.84 -11.73
C PHE A 238 -11.42 10.73 -10.66
N CYS A 239 -11.46 12.05 -10.89
CA CYS A 239 -12.06 13.00 -9.96
C CYS A 239 -13.54 12.71 -9.71
N LEU A 240 -14.29 12.29 -10.73
CA LEU A 240 -15.68 11.88 -10.59
C LEU A 240 -15.82 10.64 -9.71
N SER A 241 -15.00 9.61 -9.95
CA SER A 241 -15.01 8.38 -9.13
C SER A 241 -14.64 8.69 -7.67
N LEU A 242 -13.61 9.50 -7.46
CA LEU A 242 -13.19 9.97 -6.15
C LEU A 242 -14.31 10.74 -5.44
N ALA A 243 -15.02 11.62 -6.16
CA ALA A 243 -16.14 12.37 -5.61
C ALA A 243 -17.30 11.44 -5.21
N ILE A 244 -17.65 10.47 -6.06
CA ILE A 244 -18.69 9.46 -5.77
C ILE A 244 -18.30 8.66 -4.53
N GLY A 245 -17.07 8.13 -4.46
CA GLY A 245 -16.58 7.38 -3.30
C GLY A 245 -16.58 8.22 -2.03
N THR A 246 -16.10 9.46 -2.11
CA THR A 246 -16.09 10.42 -0.98
C THR A 246 -17.50 10.68 -0.45
N VAL A 247 -18.48 10.88 -1.34
CA VAL A 247 -19.89 11.08 -0.97
C VAL A 247 -20.47 9.83 -0.33
N ILE A 248 -20.23 8.65 -0.89
CA ILE A 248 -20.69 7.38 -0.31
C ILE A 248 -20.11 7.20 1.10
N CYS A 249 -18.79 7.37 1.27
CA CYS A 249 -18.13 7.27 2.57
C CYS A 249 -18.71 8.29 3.56
N GLY A 250 -18.85 9.54 3.12
CA GLY A 250 -19.33 10.65 3.96
C GLY A 250 -20.76 10.45 4.44
N VAL A 251 -21.67 10.08 3.53
CA VAL A 251 -23.09 9.84 3.84
C VAL A 251 -23.27 8.58 4.68
N MET A 252 -22.62 7.48 4.32
CA MET A 252 -22.71 6.22 5.05
C MET A 252 -22.19 6.36 6.48
N LEU A 253 -21.04 7.01 6.65
CA LEU A 253 -20.49 7.29 7.98
C LEU A 253 -21.37 8.28 8.76
N SER A 254 -21.92 9.31 8.10
CA SER A 254 -22.85 10.26 8.74
C SER A 254 -24.11 9.59 9.27
N LEU A 255 -24.66 8.62 8.54
CA LEU A 255 -25.85 7.88 8.94
C LEU A 255 -25.55 6.86 10.04
N TRP A 256 -24.41 6.18 9.97
CA TRP A 256 -24.09 5.06 10.86
C TRP A 256 -23.33 5.46 12.14
N LYS A 257 -22.57 6.56 12.12
CA LYS A 257 -21.84 7.05 13.31
C LYS A 257 -22.86 7.50 14.37
N LYS A 258 -22.61 7.10 15.62
CA LYS A 258 -23.46 7.49 16.77
C LYS A 258 -23.06 8.90 17.25
N PRO A 259 -24.00 9.66 17.84
CA PRO A 259 -23.67 10.93 18.47
C PRO A 259 -22.68 10.75 19.61
N VAL A 260 -21.88 11.79 19.87
CA VAL A 260 -20.93 11.82 20.99
C VAL A 260 -21.70 11.82 22.31
N THR A 261 -21.23 11.01 23.25
CA THR A 261 -21.70 11.04 24.65
C THR A 261 -20.65 11.77 25.50
N GLU A 262 -21.06 12.41 26.60
CA GLU A 262 -20.12 13.12 27.51
C GLU A 262 -18.94 12.24 27.98
N ARG A 263 -19.15 10.94 28.15
CA ARG A 263 -18.09 9.97 28.49
C ARG A 263 -17.01 9.82 27.41
N ASP A 264 -17.35 10.06 26.15
CA ASP A 264 -16.39 10.00 25.04
C ASP A 264 -15.47 11.23 25.05
N GLU A 265 -15.99 12.39 25.43
CA GLU A 265 -15.16 13.61 25.60
C GLU A 265 -14.24 13.46 26.81
N GLU A 266 -14.74 12.92 27.93
CA GLU A 266 -13.95 12.67 29.14
C GLU A 266 -12.82 11.64 28.92
N PHE A 267 -13.07 10.60 28.13
CA PHE A 267 -12.05 9.61 27.76
C PHE A 267 -10.92 10.21 26.91
N ASP A 268 -11.26 11.06 25.93
CA ASP A 268 -10.27 11.74 25.09
C ASP A 268 -9.45 12.75 25.92
N GLU A 269 -10.07 13.49 26.85
CA GLU A 269 -9.38 14.43 27.74
C GLU A 269 -8.40 13.74 28.71
N LEU A 270 -8.78 12.60 29.28
CA LEU A 270 -7.90 11.80 30.14
C LEU A 270 -6.69 11.24 29.38
N ASN A 271 -6.88 10.88 28.10
CA ASN A 271 -5.80 10.35 27.28
C ASN A 271 -4.82 11.46 26.86
N ASP A 272 -5.33 12.66 26.56
CA ASP A 272 -4.52 13.84 26.23
C ASP A 272 -3.73 14.36 27.45
N GLN A 273 -4.28 14.25 28.67
CA GLN A 273 -3.57 14.53 29.91
C GLN A 273 -2.44 13.53 30.18
N LYS A 274 -2.70 12.22 30.03
CA LYS A 274 -1.65 11.20 30.18
C LYS A 274 -0.49 11.38 29.21
N LEU A 275 -0.77 11.71 27.94
CA LEU A 275 0.27 11.97 26.94
C LEU A 275 1.14 13.17 27.31
N LYS A 276 0.54 14.24 27.86
CA LYS A 276 1.29 15.40 28.37
C LYS A 276 2.15 15.06 29.59
N ASP A 277 1.62 14.26 30.51
CA ASP A 277 2.37 13.84 31.70
C ASP A 277 3.55 12.91 31.34
N ASP A 278 3.37 12.02 30.35
CA ASP A 278 4.43 11.13 29.84
C ASP A 278 5.50 11.91 29.04
N GLU A 279 5.13 12.94 28.27
CA GLU A 279 6.12 13.83 27.61
C GLU A 279 6.92 14.69 28.60
N ILE A 280 6.33 15.04 29.76
CA ILE A 280 7.01 15.81 30.82
C ILE A 280 7.94 14.92 31.66
N THR A 281 7.75 13.58 31.68
CA THR A 281 8.61 12.66 32.44
C THR A 281 9.91 12.26 31.72
N PHE A 282 10.19 12.77 30.52
CA PHE A 282 11.45 12.55 29.79
C PHE A 282 12.46 13.71 29.90
N THR A 283 12.51 14.40 31.05
CA THR A 283 13.63 15.29 31.37
C THR A 283 14.28 14.95 32.70
N LEU A 284 15.52 14.46 32.59
CA LEU A 284 16.64 14.47 33.54
C LEU A 284 16.64 13.42 34.67
N GLU A 285 17.30 12.29 34.40
CA GLU A 285 18.44 11.80 35.21
C GLU A 285 19.58 11.33 34.28
#